data_AF-A0A1S2NBJ7-F1
#
_entry.id   AF-A0A1S2NBJ7-F1
#
_cell.length_a   1.000
_cell.length_b   1.000
_cell.length_c   1.000
_cell.angle_alpha   90.00
_cell.angle_beta   90.00
_cell.angle_gamma   90.00
#
_symmetry.space_group_name_H-M   'P 1'
#
loop_
_entity.id
_entity.type
_entity.pdbx_description
1 polymer ?
#
loop_
_entity_poly.entity_id
_entity_poly.type
_entity_poly.pdbx_seq_one_letter_code
_entity_poly.pdbx_strand_id
1 'polypeptide(L)'
;MERKVVQYVSEHYGLSLQRACRLIKQAPSVQCYRGVKDPKAALRRRIRKLAQVRVRYGDRRLHVLLKRDGWELEKNQTYSLYCKEQLQLRSKRPKQRKMAVGRVSRITPRRPN
;
A
#
# COMPACT_ATOMS: atom_id res chain seq x y z
N MET A 1 -19.14 6.47 8.52
CA MET A 1 -20.05 6.04 9.61
C MET A 1 -21.41 5.53 9.09
N GLU A 2 -21.67 5.51 7.79
CA GLU A 2 -23.03 5.33 7.24
C GLU A 2 -23.49 3.88 7.06
N ARG A 3 -22.56 2.91 6.96
CA ARG A 3 -22.91 1.49 6.76
C ARG A 3 -23.79 0.90 7.85
N LYS A 4 -23.55 1.32 9.11
CA LYS A 4 -24.33 0.89 10.28
C LYS A 4 -25.76 1.42 10.23
N VAL A 5 -25.95 2.63 9.70
CA VAL A 5 -27.28 3.27 9.58
C VAL A 5 -28.12 2.54 8.53
N VAL A 6 -27.54 2.21 7.37
CA VAL A 6 -28.22 1.40 6.34
C VAL A 6 -28.61 0.03 6.87
N GLN A 7 -27.72 -0.59 7.64
CA GLN A 7 -27.98 -1.91 8.22
C GLN A 7 -29.09 -1.85 9.28
N TYR A 8 -29.05 -0.86 10.17
CA TYR A 8 -30.09 -0.60 11.16
C TYR A 8 -31.46 -0.36 10.51
N VAL A 9 -31.54 0.46 9.47
CA VAL A 9 -32.80 0.75 8.76
C VAL A 9 -33.32 -0.48 8.01
N SER A 10 -32.44 -1.29 7.42
CA SER A 10 -32.83 -2.54 6.76
C SER A 10 -33.40 -3.54 7.77
N GLU A 11 -32.76 -3.70 8.93
CA GLU A 11 -33.17 -4.63 9.99
C GLU A 11 -34.46 -4.18 10.69
N HIS A 12 -34.62 -2.88 11.00
CA HIS A 12 -35.81 -2.37 11.69
C HIS A 12 -37.07 -2.28 10.82
N TYR A 13 -36.92 -1.94 9.54
CA TYR A 13 -38.05 -1.71 8.64
C TYR A 13 -38.25 -2.85 7.62
N GLY A 14 -37.46 -3.93 7.69
CA GLY A 14 -37.55 -5.07 6.77
C GLY A 14 -37.23 -4.70 5.31
N LEU A 15 -36.52 -3.59 5.08
CA LEU A 15 -36.25 -3.07 3.75
C LEU A 15 -35.07 -3.80 3.12
N SER A 16 -35.13 -4.00 1.80
CA SER A 16 -33.97 -4.48 1.06
C SER A 16 -32.83 -3.46 1.14
N LEU A 17 -31.61 -3.98 1.14
CA LEU A 17 -30.38 -3.20 1.28
C LEU A 17 -30.27 -2.08 0.22
N GLN A 18 -30.81 -2.31 -0.99
CA GLN A 18 -30.93 -1.29 -2.04
C GLN A 18 -31.92 -0.17 -1.68
N ARG A 19 -33.09 -0.50 -1.12
CA ARG A 19 -34.09 0.49 -0.70
C ARG A 19 -33.60 1.32 0.48
N ALA A 20 -32.96 0.67 1.45
CA ALA A 20 -32.32 1.35 2.58
C ALA A 20 -31.19 2.30 2.11
N CYS A 21 -30.33 1.86 1.18
CA CYS A 21 -29.30 2.72 0.58
C CYS A 21 -29.90 3.93 -0.16
N ARG A 22 -30.96 3.75 -0.95
CA ARG A 22 -31.66 4.87 -1.64
C ARG A 22 -32.26 5.86 -0.66
N LEU A 23 -32.87 5.38 0.43
CA LEU A 23 -33.48 6.21 1.46
C LEU A 23 -32.45 7.08 2.18
N ILE A 24 -31.28 6.51 2.48
CA ILE A 24 -30.16 7.20 3.14
C ILE A 24 -29.30 7.99 2.12
N LYS A 25 -29.66 7.97 0.82
CA LYS A 25 -28.92 8.60 -0.28
C LYS A 25 -27.46 8.14 -0.39
N GLN A 26 -27.19 6.88 -0.03
CA GLN A 26 -25.87 6.27 -0.12
C GLN A 26 -25.79 5.34 -1.34
N ALA A 27 -24.67 5.39 -2.06
CA ALA A 27 -24.45 4.47 -3.17
C ALA A 27 -24.29 3.01 -2.65
N PRO A 28 -24.96 2.01 -3.26
CA PRO A 28 -24.88 0.62 -2.82
C PRO A 28 -23.47 0.03 -2.95
N SER A 29 -22.63 0.60 -3.83
CA SER A 29 -21.21 0.25 -3.95
C SER A 29 -20.44 0.43 -2.64
N VAL A 30 -20.80 1.44 -1.84
CA VAL A 30 -20.16 1.69 -0.54
C VAL A 30 -20.52 0.61 0.47
N GLN A 31 -21.72 0.04 0.40
CA GLN A 31 -22.17 -1.05 1.28
C GLN A 31 -21.59 -2.40 0.84
N CYS A 32 -21.48 -2.63 -0.46
CA CYS A 32 -20.89 -3.86 -1.02
C CYS A 32 -19.36 -3.88 -0.99
N TYR A 33 -18.70 -2.75 -0.78
CA TYR A 33 -17.23 -2.67 -0.74
C TYR A 33 -16.66 -3.41 0.48
N ARG A 34 -16.11 -4.60 0.24
CA ARG A 34 -15.30 -5.33 1.22
C ARG A 34 -13.83 -4.99 0.98
N GLY A 35 -13.20 -4.30 1.94
CA GLY A 35 -11.77 -4.06 1.90
C GLY A 35 -11.03 -5.39 2.01
N VAL A 36 -10.48 -5.88 0.90
CA VAL A 36 -9.61 -7.07 0.91
C VAL A 36 -8.33 -6.69 1.64
N LYS A 37 -8.08 -7.30 2.81
CA LYS A 37 -6.81 -7.13 3.52
C LYS A 37 -5.69 -7.57 2.59
N ASP A 38 -4.70 -6.69 2.41
CA ASP A 38 -3.60 -6.90 1.47
C ASP A 38 -2.82 -8.19 1.85
N PRO A 39 -2.94 -9.29 1.08
CA PRO A 39 -2.40 -10.60 1.49
C PRO A 39 -0.88 -10.59 1.61
N LYS A 40 -0.21 -9.61 0.98
CA LYS A 40 1.25 -9.46 0.95
C LYS A 40 1.77 -8.42 1.96
N ALA A 41 1.00 -8.09 2.99
CA ALA A 41 1.38 -7.09 4.00
C ALA A 41 2.68 -7.44 4.75
N ALA A 42 2.89 -8.71 5.08
CA ALA A 42 4.13 -9.18 5.73
C ALA A 42 5.35 -8.98 4.82
N LEU A 43 5.23 -9.35 3.55
CA LEU A 43 6.27 -9.18 2.56
C LEU A 43 6.60 -7.69 2.32
N ARG A 44 5.60 -6.82 2.21
CA ARG A 44 5.80 -5.37 2.08
C ARG A 44 6.58 -4.79 3.26
N ARG A 45 6.25 -5.20 4.49
CA ARG A 45 7.01 -4.81 5.69
C ARG A 45 8.46 -5.27 5.61
N ARG A 46 8.71 -6.50 5.17
CA ARG A 46 10.08 -7.04 5.04
C ARG A 46 10.88 -6.28 4.00
N ILE A 47 10.32 -6.04 2.82
CA ILE A 47 10.96 -5.26 1.76
C ILE A 47 11.31 -3.85 2.26
N ARG A 48 10.38 -3.18 2.95
CA ARG A 48 10.62 -1.86 3.52
C ARG A 48 11.77 -1.88 4.53
N LYS A 49 11.81 -2.87 5.43
CA LYS A 49 12.90 -3.05 6.40
C LYS A 49 14.25 -3.24 5.71
N LEU A 50 14.33 -4.14 4.72
CA LEU A 50 15.56 -4.37 3.95
C LEU A 50 16.02 -3.12 3.21
N ALA A 51 15.07 -2.38 2.65
CA ALA A 51 15.37 -1.17 1.90
C ALA A 51 15.74 0.03 2.78
N GLN A 52 15.33 0.04 4.05
CA GLN A 52 15.80 0.99 5.07
C GLN A 52 17.23 0.67 5.52
N VAL A 53 17.53 -0.61 5.78
CA VAL A 53 18.88 -1.03 6.22
C VAL A 53 19.92 -0.84 5.12
N ARG A 54 19.57 -1.14 3.85
CA ARG A 54 20.50 -1.06 2.71
C ARG A 54 19.94 -0.19 1.60
N VAL A 55 20.03 1.11 1.83
CA VAL A 55 19.33 2.15 1.07
C VAL A 55 19.59 2.13 -0.45
N ARG A 56 20.79 1.72 -0.88
CA ARG A 56 21.20 1.66 -2.30
C ARG A 56 20.79 0.39 -3.04
N TYR A 57 20.19 -0.58 -2.36
CA TYR A 57 19.83 -1.82 -3.03
C TYR A 57 18.65 -1.57 -3.96
N GLY A 58 18.87 -1.88 -5.25
CA GLY A 58 17.81 -1.98 -6.24
C GLY A 58 17.00 -3.26 -6.07
N ASP A 59 15.96 -3.38 -6.88
CA ASP A 59 15.05 -4.52 -6.97
C ASP A 59 15.79 -5.87 -7.10
N ARG A 60 16.84 -5.95 -7.91
CA ARG A 60 17.64 -7.17 -8.11
C ARG A 60 18.30 -7.66 -6.82
N ARG A 61 18.87 -6.76 -6.02
CA ARG A 61 19.49 -7.13 -4.73
C ARG A 61 18.45 -7.44 -3.67
N LEU A 62 17.32 -6.73 -3.65
CA LEU A 62 16.20 -7.03 -2.76
C LEU A 62 15.63 -8.42 -3.06
N HIS A 63 15.51 -8.80 -4.33
CA HIS A 63 15.05 -10.13 -4.74
C HIS A 63 15.93 -11.26 -4.17
N VAL A 64 17.26 -11.11 -4.24
CA VAL A 64 18.19 -12.11 -3.69
C VAL A 64 18.06 -12.21 -2.17
N LEU A 65 17.90 -11.10 -1.46
CA LEU A 65 17.71 -11.10 -0.01
C LEU A 65 16.39 -11.75 0.40
N LEU A 66 15.31 -11.48 -0.34
CA LEU A 66 14.01 -12.08 -0.08
C LEU A 66 14.05 -13.60 -0.32
N LYS A 67 14.75 -14.06 -1.36
CA LYS A 67 14.97 -15.50 -1.57
C LYS A 67 15.75 -16.16 -0.42
N ARG A 68 16.77 -15.48 0.11
CA ARG A 68 17.53 -15.96 1.28
C ARG A 68 16.69 -16.01 2.55
N ASP A 69 15.75 -15.09 2.69
CA ASP A 69 14.77 -15.08 3.78
C ASP A 69 13.66 -16.15 3.58
N GLY A 70 13.73 -16.98 2.54
CA GLY A 70 12.78 -18.06 2.26
C GLY A 70 11.52 -17.65 1.50
N TRP A 71 11.48 -16.44 0.93
CA TRP A 71 10.32 -15.99 0.16
C TRP A 71 10.40 -16.49 -1.29
N GLU A 72 9.40 -17.29 -1.67
CA GLU A 72 9.20 -17.73 -3.05
C GLU A 72 8.50 -16.62 -3.85
N LEU A 73 9.30 -15.77 -4.48
CA LEU A 73 8.80 -14.70 -5.34
C LEU A 73 9.45 -14.78 -6.71
N GLU A 74 8.67 -14.49 -7.73
CA GLU A 74 9.21 -14.23 -9.05
C GLU A 74 9.88 -12.85 -9.10
N LYS A 75 10.82 -12.69 -10.04
CA LYS A 75 11.53 -11.42 -10.27
C LYS A 75 10.53 -10.27 -10.53
N ASN A 76 9.52 -10.52 -11.36
CA ASN A 76 8.51 -9.53 -11.74
C ASN A 76 7.61 -9.14 -10.56
N GLN A 77 7.27 -10.09 -9.69
CA GLN A 77 6.49 -9.81 -8.48
C GLN A 77 7.27 -8.92 -7.50
N THR A 78 8.57 -9.17 -7.38
CA THR A 78 9.45 -8.34 -6.55
C THR A 78 9.53 -6.91 -7.09
N TYR A 79 9.70 -6.75 -8.41
CA TYR A 79 9.71 -5.44 -9.07
C TYR A 79 8.38 -4.70 -8.92
N SER A 80 7.24 -5.38 -9.11
CA SER A 80 5.91 -4.78 -8.93
C SER A 80 5.71 -4.24 -7.51
N LEU A 81 6.08 -5.02 -6.49
CA LEU A 81 6.01 -4.60 -5.09
C LEU A 81 6.98 -3.45 -4.79
N TYR A 82 8.19 -3.48 -5.35
CA TYR A 82 9.17 -2.41 -5.22
C TYR A 82 8.66 -1.06 -5.78
N CYS A 83 8.01 -1.10 -6.94
CA CYS A 83 7.37 0.07 -7.56
C CYS A 83 6.17 0.57 -6.75
N LYS A 84 5.29 -0.34 -6.29
CA LYS A 84 4.12 0.01 -5.46
C LYS A 84 4.51 0.65 -4.13
N GLU A 85 5.61 0.19 -3.52
CA GLU A 85 6.15 0.76 -2.28
C GLU A 85 6.97 2.04 -2.51
N GLN A 86 7.04 2.56 -3.75
CA GLN A 86 7.80 3.76 -4.14
C GLN A 86 9.27 3.71 -3.71
N LEU A 87 9.85 2.51 -3.72
CA LEU A 87 11.23 2.29 -3.28
C LEU A 87 12.26 2.61 -4.37
N GLN A 88 11.80 3.10 -5.51
CA GLN A 88 12.61 3.49 -6.65
C GLN A 88 13.59 4.61 -6.26
N LEU A 89 14.88 4.34 -6.43
CA LEU A 89 15.91 5.35 -6.36
C LEU A 89 15.73 6.31 -7.55
N ARG A 90 15.19 7.51 -7.32
CA ARG A 90 15.17 8.56 -8.34
C ARG A 90 16.61 9.01 -8.59
N SER A 91 17.20 8.50 -9.67
CA SER A 91 18.50 8.96 -10.14
C SER A 91 18.34 10.31 -10.84
N LYS A 92 18.25 11.39 -10.07
CA LYS A 92 18.54 12.73 -10.57
C LYS A 92 19.90 13.12 -9.98
N ARG A 93 20.82 13.51 -10.87
CA ARG A 93 22.09 14.24 -10.63
C ARG A 93 23.39 13.40 -10.61
N PRO A 94 24.54 14.08 -10.77
CA PRO A 94 25.38 14.07 -11.94
C PRO A 94 26.49 13.02 -11.78
N LYS A 95 27.34 12.92 -12.80
CA LYS A 95 28.40 11.92 -13.02
C LYS A 95 29.56 11.95 -11.98
N GLN A 96 29.31 12.23 -10.69
CA GLN A 96 30.37 12.27 -9.67
C GLN A 96 30.06 11.51 -8.36
N ARG A 97 31.07 10.69 -8.04
CA ARG A 97 31.39 9.82 -6.89
C ARG A 97 30.30 9.52 -5.85
N LYS A 98 29.86 8.27 -5.95
CA LYS A 98 28.77 7.60 -5.24
C LYS A 98 29.22 7.06 -3.87
N MET A 99 29.09 7.77 -2.74
CA MET A 99 29.14 7.09 -1.42
C MET A 99 28.08 7.48 -0.37
N ALA A 100 27.43 8.63 -0.42
CA ALA A 100 26.65 9.09 0.75
C ALA A 100 25.24 9.63 0.45
N VAL A 101 24.45 8.98 -0.42
CA VAL A 101 23.06 9.44 -0.69
C VAL A 101 22.05 8.39 -0.25
N GLY A 102 21.34 8.70 0.84
CA GLY A 102 20.19 7.95 1.33
C GLY A 102 18.90 8.28 0.56
N ARG A 103 17.82 7.50 0.80
CA ARG A 103 16.50 7.76 0.22
C ARG A 103 15.89 8.94 0.95
N VAL A 104 15.53 9.96 0.20
CA VAL A 104 14.89 11.16 0.72
C VAL A 104 13.61 10.72 1.44
N SER A 105 13.55 10.96 2.75
CA SER A 105 12.32 10.82 3.54
C SER A 105 11.24 11.70 2.92
N ARG A 106 9.99 11.23 2.90
CA ARG A 106 8.85 12.08 2.48
C ARG A 106 8.90 13.38 3.28
N ILE A 107 8.87 14.50 2.57
CA ILE A 107 8.82 15.84 3.18
C ILE A 107 7.52 15.91 3.96
N THR A 108 7.62 15.99 5.28
CA THR A 108 6.47 16.33 6.14
C THR A 108 6.20 17.83 5.99
N PRO A 109 4.97 18.24 5.64
CA PRO A 109 4.62 19.66 5.60
C PRO A 109 4.78 20.27 7.00
N ARG A 110 5.44 21.44 7.07
CA ARG A 110 5.80 22.10 8.33
C ARG A 110 4.71 23.02 8.90
N ARG A 111 3.64 23.31 8.16
CA ARG A 111 2.54 24.18 8.62
C ARG A 111 1.19 23.71 8.05
N PRO A 112 0.08 23.83 8.80
CA PRO A 112 -1.25 23.81 8.20
C PRO A 112 -1.51 25.15 7.48
N ASN A 113 -2.51 25.13 6.59
CA ASN A 113 -2.91 26.22 5.68
C ASN A 113 -2.95 27.60 6.34
#